data_AF-A0A6J1QFD4-F1
#
_entry.id   AF-A0A6J1QFD4-F1
#
_cell.length_a   1.000
_cell.length_b   1.000
_cell.length_c   1.000
_cell.angle_alpha   90.00
_cell.angle_beta   90.00
_cell.angle_gamma   90.00
#
_symmetry.space_group_name_H-M   'P 1'
#
loop_
_entity.id
_entity.type
_entity.pdbx_description
1 polymer ?
#
loop_
_entity_poly.entity_id
_entity_poly.type
_entity_poly.pdbx_seq_one_letter_code
_entity_poly.pdbx_strand_id
1 'polypeptide(L)'
;MICLETRHFNVNRILLLAVGLWPYQRSRVVELQSILFLGILITFIMFQFTTVLTSKCTPKHILEIISTTFYFICFVIKYNSFWINVDTIKSSLDRLQGVCNELRDEKEIAILKKYGNKAKRYTTAII
;
A
#
# COMPACT_ATOMS: atom_id res chain seq x y z
N MET A 1 12.98 20.47 -5.06
CA MET A 1 12.71 19.04 -5.31
C MET A 1 13.02 18.18 -4.07
N ILE A 2 12.68 18.61 -2.86
CA ILE A 2 13.33 18.06 -1.65
C ILE A 2 12.43 17.08 -0.89
N CYS A 3 11.10 17.19 -0.92
CA CYS A 3 10.24 16.43 0.01
C CYS A 3 9.99 14.95 -0.32
N LEU A 4 9.65 14.65 -1.57
CA LEU A 4 9.34 13.27 -2.00
C LEU A 4 10.61 12.43 -2.21
N GLU A 5 11.71 13.11 -2.51
CA GLU A 5 13.03 12.50 -2.70
C GLU A 5 13.85 12.48 -1.39
N THR A 6 13.44 13.23 -0.36
CA THR A 6 14.06 13.12 0.96
C THR A 6 13.72 11.79 1.64
N ARG A 7 14.66 11.39 2.49
CA ARG A 7 14.75 10.18 3.31
C ARG A 7 13.47 9.79 4.09
N HIS A 8 12.50 10.69 4.24
CA HIS A 8 11.28 10.49 5.01
C HIS A 8 10.22 9.66 4.27
N PHE A 9 10.03 9.87 2.97
CA PHE A 9 9.07 9.11 2.15
C PHE A 9 9.71 7.99 1.35
N ASN A 10 11.04 7.89 1.35
CA ASN A 10 11.75 6.88 0.57
C ASN A 10 11.33 5.43 0.92
N VAL A 11 11.05 5.13 2.20
CA VAL A 11 10.59 3.78 2.60
C VAL A 11 9.21 3.49 2.00
N ASN A 12 8.25 4.41 2.14
CA ASN A 12 6.92 4.28 1.52
C ASN A 12 7.04 4.12 0.00
N ARG A 13 7.91 4.90 -0.64
CA ARG A 13 8.18 4.80 -2.08
C ARG A 13 8.69 3.43 -2.48
N ILE A 14 9.70 2.91 -1.78
CA ILE A 14 10.26 1.58 -2.04
C ILE A 14 9.19 0.49 -1.88
N LEU A 15 8.39 0.54 -0.81
CA LEU A 15 7.31 -0.40 -0.59
C LEU A 15 6.27 -0.36 -1.71
N LEU A 16 5.79 0.84 -2.07
CA LEU A 16 4.82 1.02 -3.13
C LEU A 16 5.36 0.59 -4.49
N LEU A 17 6.65 0.81 -4.77
CA LEU A 17 7.32 0.29 -5.97
C LEU A 17 7.38 -1.26 -5.94
N ALA A 18 7.70 -1.85 -4.79
CA ALA A 18 7.79 -3.30 -4.63
C ALA A 18 6.45 -4.03 -4.81
N VAL A 19 5.32 -3.35 -4.59
CA VAL A 19 3.97 -3.88 -4.86
C VAL A 19 3.35 -3.35 -6.15
N GLY A 20 4.08 -2.53 -6.92
CA GLY A 20 3.60 -1.96 -8.18
C GLY A 20 2.53 -0.87 -8.06
N LEU A 21 2.34 -0.30 -6.86
CA LEU A 21 1.36 0.76 -6.60
C LEU A 21 1.93 2.17 -6.69
N TRP A 22 3.21 2.36 -7.03
CA TRP A 22 3.79 3.71 -7.04
C TRP A 22 3.15 4.61 -8.13
N PRO A 23 2.55 5.77 -7.77
CA PRO A 23 1.69 6.53 -8.69
C PRO A 23 2.42 7.23 -9.84
N TYR A 24 3.73 7.47 -9.71
CA TYR A 24 4.49 8.17 -10.75
C TYR A 24 5.04 7.25 -11.84
N GLN A 25 5.04 5.92 -11.63
CA GLN A 25 5.71 4.99 -12.54
C GLN A 25 4.77 3.85 -12.95
N ARG A 26 3.92 4.12 -13.94
CA ARG A 26 3.00 3.15 -14.55
C ARG A 26 3.60 2.55 -15.83
N SER A 27 4.66 1.78 -15.68
CA SER A 27 5.23 1.03 -16.81
C SER A 27 4.46 -0.27 -17.04
N ARG A 28 4.54 -0.86 -18.25
CA ARG A 28 3.94 -2.17 -18.54
C ARG A 28 4.42 -3.27 -17.58
N VAL A 29 5.66 -3.18 -17.10
CA VAL A 29 6.22 -4.12 -16.12
C VAL A 29 5.53 -3.98 -14.76
N VAL A 30 5.31 -2.75 -14.31
CA VAL A 30 4.61 -2.47 -13.06
C VAL A 30 3.15 -2.91 -13.14
N GLU A 31 2.48 -2.68 -14.26
CA GLU A 31 1.12 -3.19 -14.49
C GLU A 31 1.07 -4.71 -14.45
N LEU A 32 2.02 -5.40 -15.09
CA LEU A 32 2.12 -6.86 -15.04
C LEU A 32 2.36 -7.35 -13.60
N GLN A 33 3.29 -6.73 -12.87
CA GLN A 33 3.56 -7.02 -11.47
C GLN A 33 2.30 -6.88 -10.61
N SER A 34 1.54 -5.81 -10.83
CA SER A 34 0.28 -5.56 -10.12
C SER A 34 -0.80 -6.60 -10.45
N ILE A 35 -0.92 -7.00 -11.72
CA ILE A 35 -1.85 -8.06 -12.15
C ILE A 35 -1.47 -9.40 -11.52
N LEU A 36 -0.18 -9.75 -11.51
CA LEU A 36 0.31 -10.98 -10.91
C LEU A 36 0.06 -11.01 -9.40
N PHE A 37 0.35 -9.92 -8.68
CA PHE A 37 0.11 -9.83 -7.25
C PHE A 37 -1.37 -9.98 -6.90
N LEU A 38 -2.24 -9.28 -7.64
CA LEU A 38 -3.70 -9.41 -7.49
C LEU A 38 -4.19 -10.82 -7.82
N GLY A 39 -3.65 -11.43 -8.88
CA GLY A 39 -3.97 -12.81 -9.27
C GLY A 39 -3.63 -13.81 -8.16
N ILE A 40 -2.45 -13.70 -7.56
CA ILE A 40 -2.05 -14.54 -6.41
C ILE A 40 -3.03 -14.40 -5.25
N LEU A 41 -3.40 -13.17 -4.88
CA LEU A 41 -4.36 -12.94 -3.79
C LEU A 41 -5.73 -13.55 -4.10
N ILE A 42 -6.25 -13.39 -5.31
CA ILE A 42 -7.53 -13.96 -5.73
C ILE A 42 -7.48 -15.49 -5.72
N THR A 43 -6.42 -16.09 -6.27
CA THR A 43 -6.27 -17.56 -6.27
C THR A 43 -6.19 -18.14 -4.85
N PHE A 44 -5.50 -17.44 -3.93
CA PHE A 44 -5.46 -17.81 -2.52
C PHE A 44 -6.87 -17.79 -1.90
N ILE A 45 -7.63 -16.71 -2.12
CA ILE A 45 -9.01 -16.59 -1.63
C ILE A 45 -9.89 -17.73 -2.19
N MET A 46 -9.79 -18.03 -3.49
CA MET A 46 -10.54 -19.12 -4.12
C MET A 46 -10.21 -20.47 -3.48
N PHE A 47 -8.94 -20.76 -3.23
CA PHE A 47 -8.52 -22.01 -2.59
C PHE A 47 -9.05 -22.16 -1.15
N GLN A 48 -9.08 -21.06 -0.39
CA GLN A 48 -9.68 -21.06 0.95
C GLN A 48 -11.17 -21.42 0.90
N PHE A 49 -11.92 -20.83 -0.04
CA PHE A 49 -13.33 -21.17 -0.22
C PHE A 49 -13.53 -22.63 -0.64
N THR A 50 -12.73 -23.15 -1.57
CA THR A 50 -12.80 -24.57 -1.96
C THR A 50 -12.60 -25.48 -0.74
N THR A 51 -11.63 -25.17 0.11
CA THR A 51 -11.34 -25.94 1.34
C THR A 51 -12.54 -25.98 2.29
N VAL A 52 -13.25 -24.85 2.44
CA VAL A 52 -14.48 -24.77 3.25
C VAL A 52 -15.60 -25.65 2.67
N LEU A 53 -15.75 -25.71 1.33
CA LEU A 53 -16.79 -26.52 0.69
C LEU A 53 -16.51 -28.03 0.74
N THR A 54 -15.25 -28.45 0.61
CA THR A 54 -14.90 -29.88 0.45
C THR A 54 -14.60 -30.61 1.75
N SER A 55 -14.23 -29.88 2.82
CA SER A 55 -13.78 -30.49 4.07
C SER A 55 -14.92 -30.69 5.08
N LYS A 56 -14.90 -31.80 5.81
CA LYS A 56 -15.74 -32.02 7.00
C LYS A 56 -15.19 -31.19 8.17
N CYS A 57 -15.37 -29.87 8.12
CA CYS A 57 -14.77 -28.95 9.09
C CYS A 57 -15.58 -28.86 10.39
N THR A 58 -14.88 -28.83 11.53
CA THR A 58 -15.42 -28.39 12.81
C THR A 58 -15.71 -26.88 12.77
N PRO A 59 -16.76 -26.36 13.44
CA PRO A 59 -17.11 -24.94 13.42
C PRO A 59 -15.95 -23.98 13.76
N LYS A 60 -15.05 -24.37 14.67
CA LYS A 60 -13.85 -23.60 15.02
C LYS A 60 -12.91 -23.41 13.82
N HIS A 61 -12.70 -24.46 13.03
CA HIS A 61 -11.82 -24.42 11.86
C HIS A 61 -12.42 -23.58 10.73
N ILE A 62 -13.74 -23.65 10.55
CA ILE A 62 -14.48 -22.79 9.61
C ILE A 62 -14.30 -21.32 9.97
N LEU A 63 -14.43 -20.96 11.25
CA LEU A 63 -14.29 -19.58 11.71
C LEU A 63 -12.88 -19.02 11.42
N GLU A 64 -11.85 -19.83 11.63
CA GLU A 64 -10.45 -19.45 11.35
C GLU A 64 -10.21 -19.21 9.85
N ILE A 65 -10.73 -20.09 8.99
CA ILE A 65 -10.63 -19.95 7.54
C ILE A 65 -11.40 -18.72 7.06
N ILE A 66 -12.62 -18.48 7.56
CA ILE A 66 -13.42 -17.30 7.21
C ILE A 66 -12.71 -16.01 7.65
N SER A 67 -12.20 -15.96 8.87
CA SER A 67 -11.45 -14.80 9.38
C SER A 67 -10.24 -14.48 8.51
N THR A 68 -9.46 -15.52 8.16
CA THR A 68 -8.30 -15.40 7.29
C THR A 68 -8.71 -14.91 5.89
N THR A 69 -9.76 -15.51 5.32
CA THR A 69 -10.28 -15.13 3.99
C THR A 69 -10.77 -13.68 3.97
N PHE A 70 -11.49 -13.26 5.00
CA PHE A 70 -11.97 -11.89 5.13
C PHE A 70 -10.82 -10.88 5.20
N TYR A 71 -9.76 -11.22 5.95
CA TYR A 71 -8.53 -10.41 5.99
C TYR A 71 -7.95 -10.21 4.58
N PHE A 72 -7.78 -11.27 3.79
CA PHE A 72 -7.28 -11.16 2.42
C PHE A 72 -8.22 -10.40 1.47
N ILE A 73 -9.54 -10.54 1.63
CA ILE A 73 -10.52 -9.74 0.89
C ILE A 73 -10.34 -8.25 1.20
N CYS A 74 -10.12 -7.87 2.46
CA CYS A 74 -9.81 -6.48 2.82
C CYS A 74 -8.54 -5.98 2.11
N PHE A 75 -7.49 -6.80 2.00
CA PHE A 75 -6.29 -6.46 1.22
C PHE A 75 -6.61 -6.22 -0.25
N VAL A 76 -7.38 -7.10 -0.88
CA VAL A 76 -7.80 -6.95 -2.29
C VAL A 76 -8.58 -5.66 -2.49
N ILE A 77 -9.53 -5.34 -1.61
CA ILE A 77 -10.31 -4.09 -1.69
C ILE A 77 -9.40 -2.88 -1.58
N LYS A 78 -8.49 -2.86 -0.60
CA LYS A 78 -7.54 -1.74 -0.41
C LYS A 78 -6.61 -1.58 -1.61
N TYR A 79 -6.09 -2.69 -2.13
CA TYR A 79 -5.21 -2.70 -3.29
C TYR A 79 -5.91 -2.12 -4.53
N ASN A 80 -7.14 -2.58 -4.82
CA ASN A 80 -7.94 -2.06 -5.94
C ASN A 80 -8.32 -0.59 -5.75
N SER A 81 -8.68 -0.18 -4.52
CA SER A 81 -8.97 1.22 -4.20
C SER A 81 -7.77 2.11 -4.48
N PHE A 82 -6.55 1.69 -4.10
CA PHE A 82 -5.33 2.40 -4.40
C PHE A 82 -5.08 2.50 -5.92
N TRP A 83 -5.25 1.39 -6.63
CA TRP A 83 -5.06 1.33 -8.08
C TRP A 83 -6.01 2.25 -8.85
N ILE A 84 -7.31 2.25 -8.50
CA ILE A 84 -8.32 3.08 -9.14
C ILE A 84 -8.09 4.56 -8.84
N ASN A 85 -7.67 4.89 -7.61
CA ASN A 85 -7.47 6.27 -7.17
C ASN A 85 -6.02 6.76 -7.37
N VAL A 86 -5.25 6.13 -8.25
CA VAL A 86 -3.82 6.44 -8.44
C VAL A 86 -3.59 7.90 -8.82
N ASP A 87 -4.45 8.49 -9.65
CA ASP A 87 -4.35 9.89 -10.07
C ASP A 87 -4.64 10.86 -8.91
N THR A 88 -5.62 10.55 -8.07
CA THR A 88 -5.93 11.31 -6.85
C THR A 88 -4.75 11.29 -5.87
N ILE A 89 -4.14 10.12 -5.69
CA ILE A 89 -2.95 9.95 -4.84
C ILE A 89 -1.76 10.72 -5.41
N LYS A 90 -1.55 10.64 -6.73
CA LYS A 90 -0.51 11.41 -7.43
C LYS A 90 -0.67 12.92 -7.22
N SER A 91 -1.87 13.45 -7.46
CA SER A 91 -2.19 14.86 -7.25
C SER A 91 -1.94 15.33 -5.80
N SER A 92 -2.28 14.47 -4.83
CA SER A 92 -2.02 14.75 -3.41
C SER A 92 -0.51 14.82 -3.11
N LEU A 93 0.28 13.93 -3.69
CA LEU A 93 1.75 13.94 -3.56
C LEU A 93 2.37 15.15 -4.27
N ASP A 94 1.87 15.53 -5.44
CA ASP A 94 2.31 16.72 -6.17
C ASP A 94 2.06 17.99 -5.36
N ARG A 95 0.88 18.11 -4.76
CA ARG A 95 0.54 19.25 -3.88
C ARG A 95 1.44 19.28 -2.64
N LEU A 96 1.69 18.13 -2.02
CA LEU A 96 2.62 18.03 -0.89
C LEU A 96 4.02 18.48 -1.30
N GLN A 97 4.50 18.04 -2.47
CA GLN A 97 5.81 18.45 -3.00
C GLN A 97 5.86 19.95 -3.29
N GLY A 98 4.79 20.53 -3.83
CA GLY A 98 4.64 21.97 -4.05
C GLY A 98 4.82 22.75 -2.76
N VAL A 99 4.03 22.44 -1.73
CA VAL A 99 4.15 23.06 -0.41
C VAL A 99 5.57 22.93 0.13
N CYS A 100 6.18 21.75 0.04
CA CYS A 100 7.53 21.56 0.54
C CYS A 100 8.60 22.33 -0.24
N ASN A 101 8.37 22.69 -1.52
CA ASN A 101 9.31 23.49 -2.29
C ASN A 101 9.21 25.00 -1.94
N GLU A 102 8.07 25.45 -1.43
CA GLU A 102 7.83 26.84 -1.02
C GLU A 102 8.25 27.12 0.43
N LEU A 103 8.42 26.08 1.24
CA LEU A 103 8.87 26.17 2.64
C LEU A 103 10.24 26.82 2.75
N ARG A 104 10.30 27.97 3.44
CA ARG A 104 11.54 28.70 3.74
C ARG A 104 11.77 28.91 5.24
N ASP A 105 10.72 28.79 6.05
CA ASP A 105 10.82 28.96 7.50
C ASP A 105 11.39 27.71 8.18
N GLU A 106 12.40 27.92 9.04
CA GLU A 106 13.10 26.83 9.72
C GLU A 106 12.19 26.06 10.69
N LYS A 107 11.20 26.71 11.31
CA LYS A 107 10.28 26.04 12.23
C LYS A 107 9.31 25.15 11.46
N GLU A 108 8.81 25.60 10.32
CA GLU A 108 7.95 24.78 9.44
C GLU A 108 8.70 23.56 8.91
N ILE A 109 9.97 23.73 8.50
CA ILE A 109 10.84 22.63 8.08
C ILE A 109 11.07 21.64 9.24
N ALA A 110 11.27 22.13 10.47
CA ALA A 110 11.43 21.28 11.65
C ALA A 110 10.16 20.46 11.95
N ILE A 111 8.97 21.05 11.78
CA ILE A 111 7.69 20.35 11.91
C ILE A 111 7.59 19.24 10.86
N LEU A 112 7.85 19.55 9.59
CA LEU A 112 7.82 18.59 8.49
C LEU A 112 8.76 17.40 8.76
N LYS A 113 9.99 17.68 9.20
CA LYS A 113 10.99 16.65 9.55
C LYS A 113 10.53 15.77 10.72
N LYS A 114 9.90 16.35 11.74
CA LYS A 114 9.35 15.63 12.90
C LYS A 114 8.29 14.62 12.46
N TYR A 115 7.33 15.05 11.63
CA TYR A 115 6.27 14.16 11.12
C TYR A 115 6.79 13.15 10.08
N GLY A 116 7.72 13.55 9.21
CA GLY A 116 8.39 12.65 8.27
C GLY A 116 9.13 11.52 8.97
N ASN A 117 9.81 11.81 10.09
CA ASN A 117 10.44 10.77 10.91
C ASN A 117 9.44 9.84 11.59
N LYS A 118 8.30 10.37 12.07
CA LYS A 118 7.23 9.53 12.62
C LYS A 118 6.65 8.61 11.56
N ALA A 119 6.31 9.14 10.39
CA ALA A 119 5.81 8.37 9.26
C ALA A 119 6.78 7.24 8.89
N LYS A 120 8.07 7.55 8.73
CA LYS A 120 9.11 6.55 8.47
C LYS A 120 9.14 5.43 9.53
N ARG A 121 9.07 5.78 10.82
CA ARG A 121 9.05 4.80 11.92
C ARG A 121 7.82 3.90 11.84
N TYR A 122 6.63 4.45 11.62
CA TYR A 122 5.42 3.65 11.45
C TYR A 122 5.52 2.69 10.27
N THR A 123 5.97 3.17 9.11
CA THR A 123 6.18 2.32 7.94
C THR A 123 7.18 1.20 8.21
N THR A 124 8.31 1.52 8.87
CA THR A 124 9.35 0.52 9.15
C THR A 124 8.90 -0.51 10.16
N ALA A 125 8.01 -0.16 11.11
CA ALA A 125 7.46 -1.10 12.08
C ALA A 125 6.41 -2.05 11.48
N ILE A 126 5.89 -1.74 10.30
CA ILE A 126 4.93 -2.58 9.56
C ILE A 126 5.67 -3.62 8.68
N ILE A 127 6.95 -3.40 8.37
CA ILE A 127 7.85 -4.33 7.67
C ILE A 127 8.51 -5.23 8.71
#